data_AF-H5XFX6-F1
#
_entry.id   AF-H5XFX6-F1
#
_cell.length_a   1.000
_cell.length_b   1.000
_cell.length_c   1.000
_cell.angle_alpha   90.00
_cell.angle_beta   90.00
_cell.angle_gamma   90.00
#
_symmetry.space_group_name_H-M   'P 1'
#
loop_
_entity.id
_entity.type
_entity.pdbx_description
1 polymer ?
#
loop_
_entity_poly.entity_id
_entity_poly.type
_entity_poly.pdbx_seq_one_letter_code
_entity_poly.pdbx_strand_id
1 'polypeptide(L)'
;MQRQVVHEQWEQDRAAFHELVAAATVEDLRRPSRGTRWTNQQLLFHLLFGYQVVRALLVLVRAFGRLPDPISRIFAWSLNSATGLFHILNYWGSCGGGLLTPRLMDAWFDHIIAALHRSLDRASDAELARGMHFPTRWDPFFRDHMTLADVYRYPAKHFAFHRAQLTLGSAGI
;
A
#
# COMPACT_ATOMS: atom_id res chain seq x y z
N MET A 1 -13.07 14.93 6.06
CA MET A 1 -13.01 13.60 5.38
C MET A 1 -14.09 12.71 5.97
N GLN A 2 -14.83 11.94 5.17
CA GLN A 2 -15.75 10.93 5.68
C GLN A 2 -14.96 9.70 6.13
N ARG A 3 -14.69 9.57 7.44
CA ARG A 3 -13.89 8.46 8.01
C ARG A 3 -14.54 7.10 7.73
N GLN A 4 -15.86 7.04 7.86
CA GLN A 4 -16.65 5.82 7.66
C GLN A 4 -16.41 5.17 6.29
N VAL A 5 -16.42 5.96 5.21
CA VAL A 5 -16.15 5.47 3.85
C VAL A 5 -14.75 4.84 3.74
N VAL A 6 -13.76 5.38 4.46
CA VAL A 6 -12.39 4.84 4.45
C VAL A 6 -12.30 3.54 5.22
N HIS A 7 -12.97 3.44 6.38
CA HIS A 7 -13.06 2.20 7.15
C HIS A 7 -13.76 1.09 6.35
N GLU A 8 -14.88 1.40 5.72
CA GLU A 8 -15.62 0.43 4.90
C GLU A 8 -14.79 -0.06 3.73
N GLN A 9 -14.05 0.83 3.06
CA GLN A 9 -13.16 0.44 1.97
C GLN A 9 -12.05 -0.50 2.45
N TRP A 10 -11.46 -0.25 3.62
CA TRP A 10 -10.42 -1.12 4.18
C TRP A 10 -10.95 -2.52 4.53
N GLU A 11 -12.16 -2.61 5.08
CA GLU A 11 -12.79 -3.91 5.35
C GLU A 11 -13.19 -4.64 4.06
N GLN A 12 -13.60 -3.92 3.01
CA GLN A 12 -13.84 -4.52 1.68
C GLN A 12 -12.55 -5.08 1.08
N ASP A 13 -11.45 -4.32 1.14
CA ASP A 13 -10.14 -4.77 0.65
C ASP A 13 -9.62 -5.96 1.47
N ARG A 14 -9.84 -5.94 2.79
CA ARG A 14 -9.56 -7.05 3.70
C ARG A 14 -10.30 -8.30 3.29
N ALA A 15 -11.63 -8.24 3.18
CA ALA A 15 -12.45 -9.38 2.76
C ALA A 15 -12.03 -9.91 1.38
N ALA A 16 -11.77 -9.01 0.42
CA ALA A 16 -11.25 -9.40 -0.89
C ALA A 16 -9.90 -10.12 -0.81
N PHE A 17 -9.01 -9.68 0.07
CA PHE A 17 -7.71 -10.34 0.27
C PHE A 17 -7.87 -11.76 0.85
N HIS A 18 -8.73 -11.91 1.86
CA HIS A 18 -9.10 -13.21 2.44
C HIS A 18 -9.59 -14.18 1.35
N GLU A 19 -10.50 -13.72 0.49
CA GLU A 19 -11.03 -14.51 -0.62
C GLU A 19 -9.94 -14.92 -1.62
N LEU A 20 -9.07 -13.98 -2.01
CA LEU A 20 -7.96 -14.26 -2.95
C LEU A 20 -7.00 -15.29 -2.38
N VAL A 21 -6.63 -15.17 -1.11
CA VAL A 21 -5.73 -16.11 -0.41
C VAL A 21 -6.39 -17.48 -0.25
N ALA A 22 -7.67 -17.55 0.07
CA ALA A 22 -8.39 -18.80 0.26
C ALA A 22 -8.61 -19.56 -1.06
N ALA A 23 -8.84 -18.84 -2.16
CA ALA A 23 -9.13 -19.44 -3.47
C ALA A 23 -7.87 -19.81 -4.28
N ALA A 24 -6.71 -19.21 -4.00
CA ALA A 24 -5.51 -19.40 -4.81
C ALA A 24 -4.91 -20.81 -4.64
N THR A 25 -4.75 -21.53 -5.75
CA THR A 25 -4.01 -22.80 -5.76
C THR A 25 -2.49 -22.54 -5.76
N VAL A 26 -1.71 -23.57 -5.44
CA VAL A 26 -0.23 -23.48 -5.51
C VAL A 26 0.25 -23.15 -6.93
N GLU A 27 -0.45 -23.65 -7.96
CA GLU A 27 -0.13 -23.34 -9.36
C GLU A 27 -0.44 -21.87 -9.68
N ASP A 28 -1.61 -21.38 -9.28
CA ASP A 28 -1.98 -19.98 -9.47
C ASP A 28 -0.96 -19.04 -8.80
N LEU A 29 -0.52 -19.35 -7.58
CA LEU A 29 0.45 -18.56 -6.82
C LEU A 29 1.81 -18.47 -7.51
N ARG A 30 2.23 -19.52 -8.22
CA ARG A 30 3.50 -19.55 -8.97
C ARG A 30 3.40 -18.90 -10.35
N ARG A 31 2.19 -18.78 -10.91
CA ARG A 31 1.97 -18.17 -12.23
C ARG A 31 2.41 -16.69 -12.24
N PRO A 32 2.96 -16.19 -13.35
CA PRO A 32 3.22 -14.77 -13.53
C PRO A 32 1.94 -13.94 -13.46
N SER A 33 2.02 -12.79 -12.80
CA SER A 33 0.95 -11.78 -12.83
C SER A 33 1.00 -10.95 -14.11
N ARG A 34 -0.11 -10.30 -14.47
CA ARG A 34 -0.26 -9.57 -15.72
C ARG A 34 0.37 -8.19 -15.63
N GLY A 35 1.31 -7.90 -16.54
CA GLY A 35 1.92 -6.57 -16.65
C GLY A 35 2.89 -6.23 -15.51
N THR A 36 3.38 -7.23 -14.78
CA THR A 36 4.44 -7.07 -13.77
C THR A 36 5.52 -8.13 -13.95
N ARG A 37 6.62 -8.00 -13.20
CA ARG A 37 7.70 -9.00 -13.16
C ARG A 37 7.50 -10.05 -12.05
N TRP A 38 6.43 -9.93 -11.26
CA TRP A 38 6.17 -10.75 -10.09
C TRP A 38 5.25 -11.94 -10.40
N THR A 39 5.38 -13.01 -9.61
CA THR A 39 4.36 -14.06 -9.53
C THR A 39 3.12 -13.55 -8.80
N ASN A 40 1.99 -14.28 -8.89
CA ASN A 40 0.79 -13.93 -8.14
C ASN A 40 1.02 -13.92 -6.62
N GLN A 41 1.85 -14.82 -6.08
CA GLN A 41 2.18 -14.81 -4.65
C GLN A 41 2.92 -13.54 -4.23
N GLN A 42 3.91 -13.12 -5.01
CA GLN A 42 4.67 -11.90 -4.75
C GLN A 42 3.80 -10.65 -4.90
N LEU A 43 2.89 -10.65 -5.88
CA LEU A 43 1.94 -9.57 -6.08
C LEU A 43 0.91 -9.51 -4.94
N LEU A 44 0.38 -10.64 -4.47
CA LEU A 44 -0.48 -10.69 -3.27
C LEU A 44 0.23 -10.10 -2.06
N PHE A 45 1.49 -10.46 -1.83
CA PHE A 45 2.27 -9.81 -0.79
C PHE A 45 2.39 -8.30 -1.03
N HIS A 46 2.59 -7.87 -2.27
CA HIS A 46 2.70 -6.44 -2.61
C HIS A 46 1.43 -5.66 -2.25
N LEU A 47 0.23 -6.23 -2.46
CA LEU A 47 -1.05 -5.63 -2.04
C LEU A 47 -1.05 -5.34 -0.53
N LEU A 48 -0.67 -6.32 0.29
CA LEU A 48 -0.52 -6.17 1.74
C LEU A 48 0.58 -5.16 2.09
N PHE A 49 1.70 -5.23 1.38
CA PHE A 49 2.86 -4.39 1.65
C PHE A 49 2.56 -2.91 1.41
N GLY A 50 1.75 -2.59 0.39
CA GLY A 50 1.25 -1.23 0.17
C GLY A 50 0.54 -0.65 1.40
N TYR A 51 -0.31 -1.43 2.06
CA TYR A 51 -0.95 -1.06 3.32
C TYR A 51 0.06 -0.93 4.48
N GLN A 52 1.06 -1.80 4.56
CA GLN A 52 2.12 -1.70 5.56
C GLN A 52 2.97 -0.43 5.37
N VAL A 53 3.31 -0.07 4.14
CA VAL A 53 4.06 1.16 3.82
C VAL A 53 3.28 2.39 4.27
N VAL A 54 1.95 2.41 4.11
CA VAL A 54 1.11 3.51 4.59
C VAL A 54 1.31 3.79 6.07
N ARG A 55 1.49 2.77 6.93
CA ARG A 55 1.76 2.99 8.35
C ARG A 55 3.03 3.84 8.57
N ALA A 56 4.07 3.61 7.77
CA ALA A 56 5.29 4.42 7.82
C ALA A 56 5.05 5.84 7.24
N LEU A 57 4.34 5.95 6.11
CA LEU A 57 3.98 7.25 5.53
C LEU A 57 3.17 8.11 6.50
N LEU A 58 2.22 7.51 7.24
CA LEU A 58 1.43 8.23 8.24
C LEU A 58 2.30 8.82 9.37
N VAL A 59 3.39 8.14 9.77
CA VAL A 59 4.36 8.69 10.74
C VAL A 59 5.12 9.86 10.10
N LEU A 60 5.55 9.69 8.86
CA LEU A 60 6.28 10.71 8.12
C LEU A 60 5.47 11.99 7.94
N VAL A 61 4.22 11.90 7.48
CA VAL A 61 3.33 13.06 7.33
C VAL A 61 3.06 13.74 8.67
N ARG A 62 2.91 12.98 9.77
CA ARG A 62 2.76 13.57 11.10
C ARG A 62 3.99 14.35 11.54
N ALA A 63 5.19 13.88 11.21
CA ALA A 63 6.43 14.57 11.54
C ALA A 63 6.62 15.81 10.64
N PHE A 64 6.60 15.63 9.32
CA PHE A 64 6.87 16.68 8.35
C PHE A 64 5.77 17.73 8.24
N GLY A 65 4.51 17.37 8.52
CA GLY A 65 3.40 18.32 8.55
C GLY A 65 3.47 19.33 9.72
N ARG A 66 4.47 19.21 10.60
CA ARG A 66 4.81 20.20 11.63
C ARG A 66 6.05 21.03 11.28
N LEU A 67 6.75 20.67 10.20
CA LEU A 67 7.96 21.35 9.75
C LEU A 67 7.61 22.44 8.72
N PRO A 68 8.48 23.45 8.52
CA PRO A 68 8.35 24.39 7.42
C PRO A 68 8.29 23.70 6.05
N ASP A 69 7.44 24.19 5.16
CA ASP A 69 7.22 23.64 3.80
C ASP A 69 8.51 23.31 3.03
N PRO A 70 9.55 24.18 3.00
CA PRO A 70 10.76 23.90 2.23
C PRO A 70 11.49 22.62 2.63
N ILE A 71 11.42 22.22 3.91
CA ILE A 71 12.09 21.01 4.39
C ILE A 71 11.46 19.77 3.75
N SER A 72 10.13 19.70 3.73
CA SER A 72 9.43 18.59 3.10
C SER A 72 9.63 18.54 1.58
N ARG A 73 9.73 19.70 0.93
CA ARG A 73 10.01 19.79 -0.51
C ARG A 73 11.40 19.27 -0.87
N ILE A 74 12.43 19.68 -0.13
CA ILE A 74 13.81 19.20 -0.32
C ILE A 74 13.90 17.69 -0.08
N PHE A 75 13.19 17.20 0.94
CA PHE A 75 13.10 15.78 1.23
C PHE A 75 12.48 15.00 0.05
N ALA A 76 11.31 15.43 -0.44
CA ALA A 76 10.64 14.81 -1.59
C ALA A 76 11.49 14.83 -2.87
N TRP A 77 12.18 15.95 -3.12
CA TRP A 77 13.10 16.08 -4.25
C TRP A 77 14.28 15.09 -4.14
N SER A 78 14.87 14.95 -2.96
CA SER A 78 15.95 13.99 -2.70
C SER A 78 15.48 12.55 -2.96
N LEU A 79 14.26 12.20 -2.52
CA LEU A 79 13.67 10.89 -2.80
C LEU A 79 13.43 10.68 -4.31
N ASN A 80 12.94 11.68 -5.04
CA ASN A 80 12.78 11.62 -6.49
C ASN A 80 14.11 11.34 -7.22
N SER A 81 15.23 11.86 -6.70
CA SER A 81 16.57 11.55 -7.23
C SER A 81 16.98 10.09 -7.00
N ALA A 82 16.42 9.44 -5.97
CA ALA A 82 16.64 8.03 -5.64
C ALA A 82 15.61 7.05 -6.26
N THR A 83 14.83 7.48 -7.26
CA THR A 83 13.75 6.68 -7.88
C THR A 83 14.23 5.31 -8.38
N GLY A 84 15.42 5.24 -9.00
CA GLY A 84 15.97 3.96 -9.47
C GLY A 84 16.21 2.97 -8.33
N LEU A 85 16.73 3.44 -7.19
CA LEU A 85 16.93 2.62 -6.00
C LEU A 85 15.60 2.17 -5.39
N PHE A 86 14.61 3.06 -5.36
CA PHE A 86 13.27 2.72 -4.90
C PHE A 86 12.67 1.56 -5.71
N HIS A 87 12.74 1.59 -7.04
CA HIS A 87 12.21 0.49 -7.86
C HIS A 87 12.89 -0.85 -7.58
N ILE A 88 14.20 -0.85 -7.34
CA ILE A 88 14.96 -2.05 -6.97
C ILE A 88 14.46 -2.59 -5.62
N LEU A 89 14.40 -1.73 -4.60
CA LEU A 89 13.94 -2.12 -3.26
C LEU A 89 12.48 -2.58 -3.27
N ASN A 90 11.62 -1.92 -4.03
CA ASN A 90 10.21 -2.27 -4.16
C ASN A 90 10.03 -3.65 -4.81
N TYR A 91 10.82 -3.94 -5.86
CA TYR A 91 10.84 -5.25 -6.50
C TYR A 91 11.31 -6.34 -5.53
N TRP A 92 12.46 -6.16 -4.89
CA TRP A 92 13.04 -7.15 -3.98
C TRP A 92 12.24 -7.35 -2.70
N GLY A 93 11.66 -6.29 -2.15
CA GLY A 93 10.77 -6.38 -0.99
C GLY A 93 9.58 -7.28 -1.29
N SER A 94 9.00 -7.13 -2.47
CA SER A 94 7.86 -7.96 -2.91
C SER A 94 8.27 -9.40 -3.24
N CYS A 95 9.46 -9.59 -3.80
CA CYS A 95 10.04 -10.92 -3.99
C CYS A 95 10.28 -11.65 -2.66
N GLY A 96 10.81 -10.96 -1.65
CA GLY A 96 11.05 -11.51 -0.32
C GLY A 96 9.75 -11.93 0.39
N GLY A 97 8.65 -11.21 0.15
CA GLY A 97 7.32 -11.60 0.61
C GLY A 97 6.76 -12.88 -0.02
N GLY A 98 7.28 -13.30 -1.17
CA GLY A 98 6.98 -14.60 -1.77
C GLY A 98 7.45 -15.81 -0.93
N LEU A 99 8.19 -15.57 0.15
CA LEU A 99 8.56 -16.61 1.14
C LEU A 99 7.47 -16.84 2.19
N LEU A 100 6.51 -15.93 2.32
CA LEU A 100 5.42 -16.06 3.28
C LEU A 100 4.32 -16.97 2.76
N THR A 101 3.78 -17.80 3.65
CA THR A 101 2.61 -18.60 3.34
C THR A 101 1.37 -17.71 3.24
N PRO A 102 0.35 -18.09 2.45
CA PRO A 102 -0.87 -17.29 2.33
C PRO A 102 -1.54 -17.00 3.68
N ARG A 103 -1.56 -17.99 4.60
CA ARG A 103 -2.09 -17.81 5.97
C ARG A 103 -1.35 -16.76 6.79
N LEU A 104 -0.02 -16.66 6.64
CA LEU A 104 0.77 -15.64 7.35
C LEU A 104 0.52 -14.25 6.78
N MET A 105 0.40 -14.13 5.45
CA MET A 105 0.05 -12.87 4.81
C MET A 105 -1.32 -12.40 5.27
N ASP A 106 -2.29 -13.31 5.34
CA ASP A 106 -3.66 -13.05 5.77
C ASP A 106 -3.75 -12.50 7.20
N ALA A 107 -3.14 -13.21 8.16
CA ALA A 107 -3.07 -12.76 9.55
C ALA A 107 -2.33 -11.43 9.71
N TRP A 108 -1.29 -11.18 8.89
CA TRP A 108 -0.58 -9.90 8.92
C TRP A 108 -1.45 -8.78 8.35
N PHE A 109 -2.25 -9.05 7.32
CA PHE A 109 -3.15 -8.04 6.75
C PHE A 109 -4.15 -7.56 7.79
N ASP A 110 -4.77 -8.51 8.51
CA ASP A 110 -5.68 -8.24 9.62
C ASP A 110 -5.06 -7.30 10.66
N HIS A 111 -3.80 -7.56 11.05
CA HIS A 111 -3.10 -6.72 12.00
C HIS A 111 -2.87 -5.30 11.46
N ILE A 112 -2.50 -5.17 10.18
CA ILE A 112 -2.27 -3.87 9.53
C ILE A 112 -3.57 -3.08 9.47
N ILE A 113 -4.66 -3.68 8.99
CA ILE A 113 -5.98 -3.03 8.90
C ILE A 113 -6.43 -2.59 10.29
N ALA A 114 -6.41 -3.47 11.29
CA ALA A 114 -6.78 -3.12 12.66
C ALA A 114 -5.94 -1.95 13.22
N ALA A 115 -4.65 -1.88 12.90
CA ALA A 115 -3.80 -0.77 13.29
C ALA A 115 -4.17 0.54 12.57
N LEU A 116 -4.57 0.47 11.30
CA LEU A 116 -5.02 1.64 10.52
C LEU A 116 -6.37 2.17 11.02
N HIS A 117 -7.33 1.31 11.34
CA HIS A 117 -8.59 1.71 11.98
C HIS A 117 -8.31 2.52 13.26
N ARG A 118 -7.56 1.93 14.20
CA ARG A 118 -7.17 2.61 15.45
C ARG A 118 -6.42 3.92 15.22
N SER A 119 -5.60 3.97 14.17
CA SER A 119 -4.85 5.19 13.84
C SER A 119 -5.77 6.30 13.33
N LEU A 120 -6.75 5.96 12.48
CA LEU A 120 -7.69 6.91 11.91
C LEU A 120 -8.70 7.43 12.95
N ASP A 121 -9.17 6.55 13.83
CA ASP A 121 -10.09 6.90 14.94
C ASP A 121 -9.48 7.96 15.87
N ARG A 122 -8.15 7.89 16.06
CA ARG A 122 -7.40 8.83 16.92
C ARG A 122 -6.99 10.12 16.21
N ALA A 123 -7.08 10.18 14.89
CA ALA A 123 -6.62 11.34 14.14
C ALA A 123 -7.62 12.49 14.23
N SER A 124 -7.20 13.64 14.75
CA SER A 124 -8.02 14.85 14.78
C SER A 124 -8.20 15.45 13.37
N ASP A 125 -9.24 16.26 13.16
CA ASP A 125 -9.46 16.93 11.87
C ASP A 125 -8.30 17.86 11.49
N ALA A 126 -7.69 18.52 12.48
CA ALA A 126 -6.51 19.35 12.28
C ALA A 126 -5.29 18.52 11.83
N GLU A 127 -5.09 17.31 12.37
CA GLU A 127 -4.04 16.40 11.89
C GLU A 127 -4.32 15.86 10.49
N LEU A 128 -5.58 15.54 10.19
CA LEU A 128 -5.99 15.08 8.88
C LEU A 128 -5.72 16.11 7.77
N ALA A 129 -5.78 17.40 8.10
CA ALA A 129 -5.49 18.50 7.18
C ALA A 129 -3.99 18.77 6.97
N ARG A 130 -3.11 18.28 7.87
CA ARG A 130 -1.65 18.44 7.70
C ARG A 130 -1.15 17.57 6.55
N GLY A 131 -0.15 18.06 5.83
CA GLY A 131 0.45 17.37 4.71
C GLY A 131 1.94 17.64 4.58
N MET A 132 2.52 17.01 3.56
CA MET A 132 3.90 17.21 3.16
C MET A 132 4.06 16.95 1.66
N HIS A 133 5.20 17.32 1.10
CA HIS A 133 5.54 16.96 -0.28
C HIS A 133 5.91 15.47 -0.41
N PHE A 134 5.54 14.84 -1.53
CA PHE A 134 5.80 13.42 -1.83
C PHE A 134 6.58 13.23 -3.13
N PRO A 135 7.37 12.14 -3.26
CA PRO A 135 8.10 11.83 -4.49
C PRO A 135 7.16 11.27 -5.57
N THR A 136 6.66 12.13 -6.46
CA THR A 136 5.70 11.79 -7.53
C THR A 136 6.20 10.77 -8.55
N ARG A 137 7.49 10.42 -8.56
CA ARG A 137 8.05 9.41 -9.47
C ARG A 137 8.01 7.99 -8.92
N TRP A 138 7.68 7.82 -7.64
CA TRP A 138 7.73 6.52 -6.97
C TRP A 138 6.47 5.70 -7.17
N ASP A 139 5.29 6.33 -7.11
CA ASP A 139 4.00 5.66 -7.30
C ASP A 139 3.04 6.60 -8.05
N PRO A 140 2.25 6.11 -9.02
CA PRO A 140 1.34 6.93 -9.82
C PRO A 140 0.26 7.64 -9.01
N PHE A 141 -0.05 7.19 -7.79
CA PHE A 141 -1.03 7.82 -6.92
C PHE A 141 -0.43 8.87 -5.98
N PHE A 142 0.90 9.02 -5.94
CA PHE A 142 1.54 10.11 -5.20
C PHE A 142 1.38 11.42 -5.95
N ARG A 143 0.90 12.44 -5.21
CA ARG A 143 0.79 13.82 -5.69
C ARG A 143 1.89 14.66 -5.07
N ASP A 144 2.22 15.78 -5.71
CA ASP A 144 3.27 16.70 -5.25
C ASP A 144 3.11 17.01 -3.76
N HIS A 145 1.89 17.32 -3.33
CA HIS A 145 1.53 17.46 -1.92
C HIS A 145 0.38 16.52 -1.55
N MET A 146 0.51 15.82 -0.42
CA MET A 146 -0.53 14.94 0.12
C MET A 146 -0.74 15.21 1.61
N THR A 147 -2.01 15.26 2.01
CA THR A 147 -2.41 15.36 3.42
C THR A 147 -2.45 13.99 4.09
N LEU A 148 -2.51 13.95 5.42
CA LEU A 148 -2.70 12.70 6.16
C LEU A 148 -4.01 12.01 5.73
N ALA A 149 -5.08 12.78 5.45
CA ALA A 149 -6.33 12.26 4.90
C ALA A 149 -6.17 11.65 3.50
N ASP A 150 -5.26 12.15 2.68
CA ASP A 150 -4.96 11.58 1.36
C ASP A 150 -4.21 10.25 1.50
N VAL A 151 -3.25 10.20 2.43
CA VAL A 151 -2.46 9.01 2.72
C VAL A 151 -3.33 7.88 3.28
N TYR A 152 -4.37 8.19 4.08
CA TYR A 152 -5.34 7.16 4.51
C TYR A 152 -6.16 6.56 3.36
N ARG A 153 -6.37 7.28 2.25
CA ARG A 153 -7.12 6.78 1.08
C ARG A 153 -6.24 6.11 0.03
N TYR A 154 -4.94 6.40 0.05
CA TYR A 154 -3.97 5.85 -0.88
C TYR A 154 -3.94 4.32 -0.95
N PRO A 155 -3.92 3.54 0.16
CA PRO A 155 -3.67 2.10 0.06
C PRO A 155 -4.76 1.38 -0.71
N ALA A 156 -6.02 1.81 -0.63
CA ALA A 156 -7.12 1.22 -1.39
C ALA A 156 -6.96 1.42 -2.91
N LYS A 157 -6.45 2.57 -3.35
CA LYS A 157 -6.17 2.81 -4.78
C LYS A 157 -5.06 1.88 -5.28
N HIS A 158 -3.99 1.79 -4.50
CA HIS A 158 -2.85 0.92 -4.80
C HIS A 158 -3.27 -0.56 -4.80
N PHE A 159 -4.08 -0.98 -3.83
CA PHE A 159 -4.63 -2.34 -3.74
C PHE A 159 -5.50 -2.68 -4.96
N ALA A 160 -6.48 -1.84 -5.30
CA ALA A 160 -7.35 -2.06 -6.43
C ALA A 160 -6.59 -2.16 -7.76
N PHE A 161 -5.59 -1.30 -7.95
CA PHE A 161 -4.74 -1.31 -9.14
C PHE A 161 -3.97 -2.63 -9.29
N HIS A 162 -3.29 -3.07 -8.23
CA HIS A 162 -2.51 -4.31 -8.29
C HIS A 162 -3.37 -5.56 -8.26
N ARG A 163 -4.55 -5.53 -7.62
CA ARG A 163 -5.51 -6.65 -7.66
C ARG A 163 -5.92 -6.98 -9.10
N ALA A 164 -6.11 -5.97 -9.96
CA ALA A 164 -6.45 -6.17 -11.38
C ALA A 164 -5.34 -6.79 -12.23
N GLN A 165 -4.14 -6.94 -11.68
CA GLN A 165 -2.99 -7.59 -12.32
C GLN A 165 -2.84 -9.07 -11.92
N LEU A 166 -3.57 -9.54 -10.90
CA LEU A 166 -3.56 -10.95 -10.52
C LEU A 166 -4.17 -11.84 -11.62
N THR A 167 -3.58 -13.01 -11.82
CA THR A 167 -4.01 -14.01 -12.83
C THR A 167 -4.46 -15.32 -12.17
N LEU A 168 -5.23 -15.20 -11.09
CA LEU A 168 -5.79 -16.33 -10.32
C LEU A 168 -7.03 -16.91 -11.02
N GLY A 169 -7.24 -18.23 -10.97
CA GLY A 169 -8.46 -18.88 -11.45
C GLY A 169 -8.60 -19.01 -12.97
N SER A 170 -7.55 -18.67 -13.74
CA SER A 170 -7.50 -18.89 -15.19
C SER A 170 -6.59 -20.08 -15.51
N ALA A 171 -7.05 -21.29 -15.24
CA ALA A 171 -6.51 -22.49 -15.87
C ALA A 171 -7.38 -22.81 -17.10
N GLY A 172 -6.82 -22.59 -18.29
CA GLY A 172 -7.26 -23.17 -19.58
C GLY A 172 -8.73 -23.06 -19.97
N ILE A 173 -9.03 -22.22 -20.96
CA ILE A 173 -9.82 -22.67 -22.10
C ILE A 173 -8.85 -22.89 -23.24
#